data_AF-A0A2A2PY09-F1
#
_entry.id   AF-A0A2A2PY09-F1
#
_cell.length_a   1.000
_cell.length_b   1.000
_cell.length_c   1.000
_cell.angle_alpha   90.00
_cell.angle_beta   90.00
_cell.angle_gamma   90.00
#
_symmetry.space_group_name_H-M   'P 1'
#
loop_
_entity.id
_entity.type
_entity.pdbx_description
1 polymer ?
#
loop_
_entity_poly.entity_id
_entity_poly.type
_entity_poly.pdbx_seq_one_letter_code
_entity_poly.pdbx_strand_id
1 'polypeptide(L)'
;MAPLNQPGSTLARDLATVAAVLDAWRTNFPREGNPVGENTDITAALSGSNRLGLALIPKRHPAINAEGELCDRWGTPFRFHQLSGEHMEIRSAGPDRKFATEDDGRWQPMPGVP
;
A
#
# COMPACT_ATOMS: atom_id res chain seq x y z
N MET A 1 -11.30 -9.33 -3.65
CA MET A 1 -10.06 -9.11 -2.88
C MET A 1 -9.05 -8.46 -3.80
N ALA A 2 -8.23 -7.53 -3.30
CA ALA A 2 -7.14 -6.96 -4.09
C ALA A 2 -6.15 -8.07 -4.49
N PRO A 3 -5.84 -8.28 -5.79
CA PRO A 3 -4.96 -9.35 -6.26
C PRO A 3 -3.48 -9.01 -6.03
N LEU A 4 -3.10 -8.72 -4.78
CA LEU A 4 -1.75 -8.34 -4.40
C LEU A 4 -0.84 -9.57 -4.34
N ASN A 5 0.38 -9.46 -4.88
CA ASN A 5 1.43 -10.48 -4.87
C ASN A 5 1.01 -11.85 -5.46
N GLN A 6 0.08 -11.85 -6.43
CA GLN A 6 -0.37 -13.10 -7.05
C GLN A 6 0.74 -13.76 -7.87
N PRO A 7 0.79 -15.11 -7.93
CA PRO A 7 1.68 -15.82 -8.83
C PRO A 7 1.50 -15.32 -10.28
N GLY A 8 2.61 -14.95 -10.94
CA GLY A 8 2.58 -14.40 -12.31
C GLY A 8 2.29 -12.90 -12.42
N SER A 9 2.07 -12.19 -11.30
CA SER A 9 2.01 -10.72 -11.30
C SER A 9 3.40 -10.10 -11.55
N THR A 10 3.47 -8.77 -11.69
CA THR A 10 4.72 -7.97 -11.74
C THR A 10 4.76 -6.92 -10.64
N LEU A 11 5.95 -6.46 -10.24
CA LEU A 11 6.08 -5.43 -9.20
C LEU A 11 5.22 -4.19 -9.51
N ALA A 12 5.23 -3.75 -10.77
CA ALA A 12 4.41 -2.64 -11.23
C ALA A 12 2.89 -2.89 -11.01
N ARG A 13 2.41 -4.12 -11.23
CA ARG A 13 0.99 -4.48 -10.99
C ARG A 13 0.65 -4.54 -9.51
N ASP A 14 1.58 -5.01 -8.67
CA ASP A 14 1.37 -5.01 -7.22
C ASP A 14 1.31 -3.59 -6.67
N LEU A 15 2.24 -2.72 -7.09
CA LEU A 15 2.22 -1.31 -6.73
C LEU A 15 0.93 -0.61 -7.18
N ALA A 16 0.47 -0.87 -8.42
CA ALA A 16 -0.81 -0.36 -8.91
C ALA A 16 -2.00 -0.91 -8.11
N THR A 17 -1.92 -2.15 -7.62
CA THR A 17 -2.94 -2.74 -6.76
C THR A 17 -3.01 -2.04 -5.41
N VAL A 18 -1.86 -1.75 -4.79
CA VAL A 18 -1.80 -0.98 -3.53
C VAL A 18 -2.32 0.45 -3.74
N ALA A 19 -1.99 1.09 -4.86
CA ALA A 19 -2.52 2.41 -5.22
C ALA A 19 -4.05 2.38 -5.36
N ALA A 20 -4.61 1.39 -6.07
CA ALA A 20 -6.06 1.24 -6.21
C ALA A 20 -6.77 1.00 -4.86
N VAL A 21 -6.10 0.36 -3.89
CA VAL A 21 -6.62 0.23 -2.52
C VAL A 21 -6.68 1.60 -1.83
N LEU A 22 -5.67 2.46 -1.98
CA LEU A 22 -5.69 3.83 -1.44
C LEU A 22 -6.77 4.69 -2.14
N ASP A 23 -7.00 4.51 -3.44
CA ASP A 23 -8.08 5.18 -4.16
C ASP A 23 -9.46 4.76 -3.64
N ALA A 24 -9.65 3.46 -3.40
CA ALA A 24 -10.86 2.92 -2.79
C ALA A 24 -11.05 3.45 -1.37
N TRP A 25 -9.96 3.58 -0.58
CA TRP A 25 -10.01 4.24 0.73
C TRP A 25 -10.56 5.65 0.60
N ARG A 26 -9.96 6.51 -0.23
CA ARG A 26 -10.38 7.91 -0.38
C ARG A 26 -11.83 8.05 -0.84
N THR A 27 -12.33 7.11 -1.64
CA THR A 27 -13.75 7.06 -2.05
C THR A 27 -14.70 6.80 -0.87
N ASN A 28 -14.27 5.99 0.12
CA ASN A 28 -15.06 5.68 1.32
C ASN A 28 -14.84 6.69 2.47
N PHE A 29 -13.74 7.44 2.43
CA PHE A 29 -13.37 8.46 3.43
C PHE A 29 -13.09 9.84 2.78
N PRO A 30 -14.06 10.42 2.05
CA PRO A 30 -13.83 11.58 1.16
C PRO A 30 -13.47 12.90 1.87
N ARG A 31 -13.47 12.92 3.20
CA ARG A 31 -13.09 14.10 4.02
C ARG A 31 -11.84 13.89 4.85
N GLU A 32 -11.23 12.71 4.79
CA GLU A 32 -10.10 12.32 5.65
C GLU A 32 -8.79 12.19 4.88
N GLY A 33 -8.84 11.99 3.56
CA GLY A 33 -7.66 11.72 2.75
C GLY A 33 -7.19 10.27 2.90
N ASN A 34 -5.89 10.04 2.71
CA ASN A 34 -5.24 8.75 2.89
C ASN A 34 -5.17 8.35 4.38
N PRO A 35 -5.07 7.05 4.69
CA PRO A 35 -4.69 6.63 6.04
C PRO A 35 -3.29 7.17 6.37
N VAL A 36 -3.09 7.53 7.64
CA VAL A 36 -1.86 8.16 8.13
C VAL A 36 -1.25 7.34 9.27
N GLY A 37 0.05 7.53 9.51
CA GLY A 37 0.80 6.88 10.57
C GLY A 37 1.97 6.08 10.04
N GLU A 38 2.46 5.16 10.85
CA GLU A 38 3.48 4.19 10.46
C GLU A 38 2.88 3.13 9.51
N ASN A 39 3.74 2.29 8.93
CA ASN A 39 3.33 1.20 8.04
C ASN A 39 2.24 0.30 8.64
N THR A 40 2.36 -0.01 9.93
CA THR A 40 1.41 -0.84 10.68
C THR A 40 0.07 -0.14 10.88
N ASP A 41 0.07 1.17 11.15
CA ASP A 41 -1.15 1.97 11.29
C ASP A 41 -1.92 2.02 9.96
N ILE A 42 -1.22 2.28 8.87
CA ILE A 42 -1.79 2.30 7.52
C ILE A 42 -2.35 0.91 7.17
N THR A 43 -1.60 -0.16 7.44
CA THR A 43 -2.05 -1.53 7.16
C THR A 43 -3.25 -1.92 8.02
N ALA A 44 -3.27 -1.54 9.30
CA ALA A 44 -4.40 -1.76 10.20
C ALA A 44 -5.66 -1.03 9.70
N ALA A 45 -5.52 0.24 9.30
CA ALA A 45 -6.61 1.02 8.72
C ALA A 45 -7.17 0.36 7.46
N LEU A 46 -6.32 -0.01 6.51
CA LEU A 46 -6.71 -0.68 5.25
C LEU A 46 -7.35 -2.07 5.48
N SER A 47 -7.07 -2.71 6.62
CA SER A 47 -7.57 -4.03 6.99
C SER A 47 -8.77 -4.03 7.94
N GLY A 48 -9.41 -2.87 8.13
CA GLY A 48 -10.68 -2.75 8.85
C GLY A 48 -10.58 -2.10 10.23
N SER A 49 -9.39 -1.68 10.67
CA SER A 49 -9.22 -0.88 11.89
C SER A 49 -9.51 0.60 11.61
N ASN A 50 -10.71 0.86 11.11
CA ASN A 50 -11.20 2.19 10.76
C ASN A 50 -12.66 2.34 11.22
N ARG A 51 -13.17 3.58 11.23
CA ARG A 51 -14.52 3.88 11.74
C ARG A 51 -15.67 3.17 11.03
N LEU A 52 -15.44 2.64 9.82
CA LEU A 52 -16.45 1.90 9.05
C LEU A 52 -16.32 0.38 9.20
N GLY A 53 -15.25 -0.12 9.84
CA GLY A 53 -14.91 -1.55 9.83
C GLY A 53 -14.61 -2.07 8.41
N LEU A 54 -14.33 -1.19 7.45
CA LEU A 54 -14.17 -1.55 6.04
C LEU A 54 -12.80 -2.19 5.80
N ALA A 55 -12.77 -3.47 5.46
CA ALA A 55 -11.54 -4.17 5.09
C ALA A 55 -11.34 -4.15 3.56
N LEU A 56 -10.52 -3.22 3.06
CA LEU A 56 -10.10 -3.18 1.65
C LEU A 56 -9.05 -4.26 1.36
N ILE A 57 -8.23 -4.58 2.37
CA ILE A 57 -7.34 -5.73 2.41
C ILE A 57 -7.84 -6.67 3.51
N PRO A 58 -8.04 -7.98 3.23
CA PRO A 58 -8.42 -8.92 4.28
C PRO A 58 -7.39 -8.93 5.43
N LYS A 59 -7.83 -8.93 6.69
CA LYS A 59 -6.95 -8.92 7.87
C LYS A 59 -5.94 -10.09 7.92
N ARG A 60 -6.24 -11.20 7.26
CA ARG A 60 -5.37 -12.39 7.13
C ARG A 60 -4.76 -12.53 5.74
N HIS A 61 -4.62 -11.42 5.00
CA HIS A 61 -4.02 -11.45 3.67
C HIS A 61 -2.56 -11.94 3.77
N PRO A 62 -2.09 -12.86 2.89
CA PRO A 62 -0.73 -13.42 2.97
C PRO A 62 0.40 -12.38 2.86
N ALA A 63 0.12 -11.22 2.28
CA ALA A 63 1.06 -10.11 2.20
C ALA A 63 1.21 -9.32 3.51
N ILE A 64 0.40 -9.59 4.54
CA ILE A 64 0.56 -8.96 5.86
C ILE A 64 1.49 -9.83 6.69
N ASN A 65 2.62 -9.29 7.14
CA ASN A 65 3.58 -10.01 7.97
C ASN A 65 3.10 -10.16 9.43
N ALA A 66 3.90 -10.84 10.27
CA ALA A 66 3.56 -11.06 11.68
C ALA A 66 3.54 -9.77 12.52
N GLU A 67 4.21 -8.71 12.07
CA GLU A 67 4.24 -7.40 12.71
C GLU A 67 3.05 -6.51 12.28
N GLY A 68 2.24 -6.98 11.32
CA GLY A 68 1.06 -6.28 10.84
C GLY A 68 1.34 -5.29 9.71
N GLU A 69 2.48 -5.40 9.03
CA GLU A 69 2.84 -4.55 7.89
C GLU A 69 2.47 -5.22 6.56
N LEU A 70 2.04 -4.41 5.58
CA LEU A 70 1.83 -4.86 4.22
C LEU A 70 3.17 -4.96 3.48
N CYS A 71 3.52 -6.17 3.05
CA CYS A 71 4.77 -6.48 2.36
C CYS A 71 4.60 -6.60 0.84
N ASP A 72 5.67 -6.27 0.14
CA ASP A 72 5.85 -6.60 -1.26
C ASP A 72 5.98 -8.10 -1.49
N ARG A 73 6.02 -8.51 -2.76
CA ARG A 73 6.11 -9.92 -3.17
C ARG A 73 7.36 -10.65 -2.69
N TRP A 74 8.39 -9.94 -2.22
CA TRP A 74 9.60 -10.53 -1.68
C TRP A 74 9.60 -10.59 -0.16
N GLY A 75 8.55 -10.07 0.49
CA GLY A 75 8.37 -10.10 1.94
C GLY A 75 8.92 -8.87 2.66
N THR A 76 9.31 -7.82 1.93
CA THR A 76 9.76 -6.57 2.54
C THR A 76 8.57 -5.64 2.72
N PRO A 77 8.36 -5.01 3.89
CA PRO A 77 7.30 -4.01 4.07
C PRO A 77 7.38 -2.91 3.01
N PHE A 78 6.25 -2.57 2.39
CA PHE A 78 6.19 -1.37 1.54
C PHE A 78 6.53 -0.14 2.38
N ARG A 79 7.24 0.84 1.83
CA ARG A 79 7.33 2.18 2.45
C ARG A 79 6.20 3.05 1.94
N PHE A 80 5.35 3.50 2.85
CA PHE A 80 4.34 4.51 2.60
C PHE A 80 4.89 5.88 2.96
N HIS A 81 5.13 6.72 1.95
CA HIS A 81 5.57 8.11 2.15
C HIS A 81 4.42 9.05 1.81
N GLN A 82 3.84 9.67 2.84
CA GLN A 82 2.77 10.66 2.68
C GLN A 82 3.36 11.97 2.13
N LEU A 83 3.05 12.28 0.86
CA LEU A 83 3.43 13.53 0.22
C LEU A 83 2.45 14.67 0.56
N SER A 84 1.17 14.31 0.73
CA SER A 84 0.10 15.18 1.22
C SER A 84 -1.03 14.33 1.83
N GLY A 85 -2.09 14.98 2.30
CA GLY A 85 -3.28 14.27 2.77
C GLY A 85 -3.91 13.33 1.73
N GLU A 86 -3.71 13.56 0.43
CA GLU A 86 -4.31 12.74 -0.64
C GLU A 86 -3.27 12.02 -1.52
N HIS A 87 -1.99 12.39 -1.42
CA HIS A 87 -0.92 11.81 -2.22
C HIS A 87 0.00 10.94 -1.37
N MET A 88 0.12 9.67 -1.74
CA MET A 88 1.00 8.69 -1.12
C MET A 88 2.00 8.18 -2.17
N GLU A 89 3.29 8.27 -1.90
CA GLU A 89 4.27 7.43 -2.61
C GLU A 89 4.30 6.04 -1.95
N ILE A 90 4.30 5.00 -2.77
CA ILE A 90 4.46 3.60 -2.35
C ILE A 90 5.77 3.09 -2.92
N ARG A 91 6.64 2.54 -2.07
CA ARG A 91 7.91 1.95 -2.51
C ARG A 91 8.07 0.51 -2.03
N SER A 92 8.52 -0.36 -2.93
CA SER A 92 9.00 -1.72 -2.65
C SER A 92 10.52 -1.75 -2.75
N ALA A 93 11.14 -2.59 -1.93
CA ALA A 93 12.60 -2.77 -1.87
C ALA A 93 13.13 -3.79 -2.89
N GLY A 94 12.30 -4.21 -3.85
CA GLY A 94 12.74 -5.11 -4.92
C GLY A 94 13.12 -6.52 -4.46
N PRO A 95 13.56 -7.38 -5.41
CA PRO A 95 14.12 -8.69 -5.14
C PRO A 95 15.24 -8.74 -4.10
N ASP A 96 16.09 -7.72 -4.03
CA ASP A 96 17.26 -7.71 -3.14
C ASP A 96 16.92 -7.32 -1.69
N ARG A 97 15.69 -6.83 -1.47
CA ARG A 97 15.10 -6.44 -0.19
C ARG A 97 15.82 -5.29 0.50
N LYS A 98 16.49 -4.43 -0.26
CA LYS A 98 17.17 -3.25 0.25
C LYS A 98 16.62 -2.03 -0.44
N PHE A 99 16.27 -1.02 0.34
CA PHE A 99 15.88 0.26 -0.24
C PHE A 99 17.09 1.01 -0.80
N ALA A 100 16.82 1.87 -1.78
CA ALA A 100 17.79 2.72 -2.46
C ALA A 100 18.79 1.95 -3.34
N THR A 101 18.33 0.86 -3.94
CA THR A 101 19.02 0.08 -4.96
C THR A 101 18.29 0.23 -6.32
N GLU A 102 18.85 -0.37 -7.37
CA GLU A 102 18.32 -0.23 -8.74
C GLU A 102 17.02 -1.02 -8.97
N ASP A 103 16.72 -2.01 -8.13
CA ASP A 103 15.55 -2.87 -8.24
C ASP A 103 14.35 -2.40 -7.39
N ASP A 104 14.50 -1.27 -6.67
CA ASP A 104 13.40 -0.56 -6.02
C ASP A 104 12.27 -0.27 -7.03
N GLY A 105 11.05 -0.65 -6.65
CA GLY A 105 9.85 -0.23 -7.37
C GLY A 105 9.19 0.93 -6.64
N ARG A 106 8.78 1.97 -7.38
CA ARG A 106 7.99 3.07 -6.81
C ARG A 106 6.72 3.30 -7.61
N TRP A 107 5.64 3.58 -6.91
CA TRP A 107 4.46 4.23 -7.45
C TRP A 107 4.32 5.59 -6.78
N GLN A 108 4.11 6.60 -7.61
CA GLN A 108 3.79 7.94 -7.17
C GLN A 108 2.58 8.43 -7.99
N PRO A 109 1.66 9.19 -7.40
CA PRO A 109 0.65 9.88 -8.20
C PRO A 109 1.36 10.81 -9.18
N MET A 110 0.87 10.89 -10.43
CA MET A 110 1.44 11.79 -11.42
C MET A 110 1.37 13.23 -10.89
N PRO A 111 2.46 14.02 -10.95
CA PRO A 111 2.38 15.43 -10.63
C PRO A 111 1.53 16.14 -11.68
N GLY A 112 0.37 16.67 -11.27
CA GLY A 112 -0.34 17.71 -12.02
C GLY A 112 -1.25 17.28 -13.17
N VAL A 113 -2.22 16.39 -12.92
CA VAL A 113 -3.48 16.47 -13.68
C VAL A 113 -4.49 17.20 -12.80
N PRO A 114 -4.96 18.40 -13.19
CA PRO A 114 -5.98 19.15 -12.46
C PRO A 114 -7.32 18.41 -12.40
#